data_AF-B1ZYQ0-F1
#
_entry.id   AF-B1ZYQ0-F1
#
_cell.length_a   1.000
_cell.length_b   1.000
_cell.length_c   1.000
_cell.angle_alpha   90.00
_cell.angle_beta   90.00
_cell.angle_gamma   90.00
#
_symmetry.space_group_name_H-M   'P 1'
#
loop_
_entity.id
_entity.type
_entity.pdbx_description
1 polymer ?
#
loop_
_entity_poly.entity_id
_entity_poly.type
_entity_poly.pdbx_seq_one_letter_code
_entity_poly.pdbx_strand_id
1 'polypeptide(L)' 'MSFESPPPPDSTLLRQRRVLQIAIVVLIVGAIAIAGFVPRIPLPVRLFVAATDLIAAAVLWLVLRQKFRL' A
#
# COMPACT_ATOMS: atom_id res chain seq x y z
N MET A 1 30.83 29.50 7.20
CA MET A 1 29.78 29.19 6.20
C MET A 1 29.80 27.68 5.98
N SER A 2 28.90 26.95 6.63
CA SER A 2 28.75 25.51 6.39
C SER A 2 28.02 25.33 5.08
N PHE A 3 28.65 24.69 4.09
CA PHE A 3 27.97 24.27 2.88
C PHE A 3 27.00 23.16 3.26
N GLU A 4 25.74 23.52 3.48
CA GLU A 4 24.66 22.55 3.59
C GLU A 4 24.50 21.91 2.22
N SER A 5 25.11 20.74 2.04
CA SER A 5 25.03 19.96 0.81
C SER A 5 23.55 19.75 0.47
N PRO A 6 23.11 20.07 -0.76
CA PRO A 6 21.72 19.84 -1.14
C PRO A 6 21.37 18.37 -0.88
N PRO A 7 20.24 18.07 -0.22
CA PRO A 7 19.85 16.70 0.09
C PRO A 7 19.84 15.91 -1.22
N PRO A 8 20.44 14.70 -1.26
CA PRO A 8 20.55 13.94 -2.49
C PRO A 8 19.15 13.73 -3.08
N PRO A 9 18.85 14.27 -4.28
CA PRO A 9 17.61 13.94 -4.96
C PRO A 9 17.67 12.44 -5.26
N ASP A 10 16.53 11.76 -5.17
CA ASP A 10 16.28 10.36 -5.61
C ASP A 10 16.21 9.27 -4.54
N SER A 11 16.96 9.35 -3.43
CA SER A 11 16.93 8.29 -2.40
C SER A 11 15.58 8.17 -1.67
N THR A 12 14.90 9.31 -1.47
CA THR A 12 13.60 9.39 -0.80
C THR A 12 12.46 8.87 -1.68
N LEU A 13 12.53 9.10 -3.00
CA LEU A 13 11.53 8.65 -3.97
C LEU A 13 11.57 7.14 -4.18
N LEU A 14 12.77 6.56 -4.31
CA LEU A 14 12.94 5.10 -4.41
C LEU A 14 12.47 4.38 -3.14
N ARG A 15 12.77 4.95 -1.97
CA ARG A 15 12.30 4.42 -0.68
C ARG A 15 10.78 4.50 -0.58
N GLN A 16 10.17 5.63 -0.96
CA GLN A 16 8.72 5.78 -0.98
C GLN A 16 8.04 4.79 -1.92
N ARG A 17 8.56 4.58 -3.13
CA ARG A 17 8.04 3.59 -4.08
C ARG A 17 8.07 2.18 -3.49
N ARG A 18 9.19 1.81 -2.85
CA ARG A 18 9.38 0.49 -2.23
C ARG A 18 8.45 0.29 -1.04
N VAL A 19 8.31 1.29 -0.16
CA VAL A 19 7.37 1.27 0.96
C VAL A 19 5.93 1.13 0.46
N LEU A 20 5.56 1.83 -0.60
CA LEU A 20 4.21 1.76 -1.16
C LEU A 20 3.92 0.40 -1.78
N GLN A 21 4.87 -0.19 -2.50
CA GLN A 21 4.75 -1.56 -3.00
C GLN A 21 4.60 -2.58 -1.86
N ILE A 22 5.42 -2.48 -0.81
CA ILE A 22 5.32 -3.36 0.35
C ILE A 22 3.96 -3.20 1.02
N ALA A 23 3.46 -1.97 1.18
CA ALA A 23 2.14 -1.72 1.74
C ALA A 23 1.02 -2.35 0.90
N ILE A 24 1.08 -2.25 -0.43
CA ILE A 24 0.11 -2.92 -1.33
C ILE A 24 0.13 -4.44 -1.13
N VAL A 25 1.33 -5.05 -1.10
CA VAL A 25 1.46 -6.50 -0.91
C VAL A 25 0.93 -6.93 0.46
N VAL A 26 1.24 -6.18 1.52
CA VAL A 26 0.76 -6.46 2.88
C VAL A 26 -0.77 -6.37 2.96
N LEU A 27 -1.38 -5.36 2.34
CA LEU A 27 -2.84 -5.23 2.30
C LEU A 27 -3.47 -6.45 1.60
N ILE A 28 -3.00 -6.79 0.40
CA ILE A 28 -3.53 -7.95 -0.36
C ILE A 28 -3.39 -9.26 0.44
N VAL A 29 -2.24 -9.52 1.05
CA VAL A 29 -2.03 -10.72 1.87
C VAL A 29 -2.93 -10.70 3.11
N GLY A 30 -3.10 -9.53 3.74
CA GLY A 30 -4.00 -9.32 4.86
C GLY A 30 -5.46 -9.61 4.50
N ALA A 31 -5.95 -9.09 3.38
CA ALA A 31 -7.30 -9.38 2.88
C ALA A 31 -7.51 -10.88 2.62
N ILE A 32 -6.55 -11.55 1.97
CA ILE A 32 -6.65 -12.99 1.71
C ILE A 32 -6.65 -13.78 3.02
N ALA A 33 -5.82 -13.40 3.99
CA ALA A 33 -5.79 -14.04 5.30
C ALA A 33 -7.10 -13.84 6.07
N ILE A 34 -7.68 -12.64 6.08
CA ILE A 34 -8.97 -12.35 6.71
C ILE A 34 -10.10 -13.11 6.01
N ALA A 35 -10.07 -13.17 4.67
CA ALA A 35 -11.06 -13.86 3.86
C ALA A 35 -11.00 -15.38 3.99
N GLY A 36 -9.81 -15.97 4.13
CA GLY A 36 -9.60 -17.42 4.16
C GLY A 36 -9.54 -18.04 5.56
N PHE A 37 -8.92 -17.36 6.52
CA PHE A 37 -8.52 -17.96 7.80
C PHE A 37 -9.25 -17.42 9.04
N VAL A 38 -10.22 -16.52 8.89
CA VAL A 38 -11.05 -16.04 10.01
C VAL A 38 -12.45 -16.66 9.93
N PRO A 39 -12.65 -17.90 10.43
CA PRO A 39 -13.95 -18.58 10.41
C PRO A 39 -14.96 -17.98 11.39
N ARG A 40 -14.52 -17.12 12.32
CA ARG A 40 -15.40 -16.45 13.29
C ARG A 40 -16.17 -15.25 12.72
N ILE A 41 -15.84 -14.78 11.51
CA ILE A 41 -16.51 -13.62 10.91
C ILE A 41 -17.60 -14.11 9.94
N PRO A 42 -18.85 -13.63 10.06
CA PRO A 42 -19.91 -14.00 9.14
C PRO A 42 -19.57 -13.55 7.71
N LEU A 43 -19.86 -14.41 6.74
CA LEU A 43 -19.56 -14.25 5.31
C LEU A 43 -19.82 -12.83 4.73
N PRO A 44 -20.93 -12.14 5.05
CA PRO A 44 -21.18 -10.79 4.54
C PRO A 44 -20.15 -9.76 5.02
N VAL A 45 -19.80 -9.82 6.31
CA VAL A 45 -18.81 -8.93 6.92
C VAL A 45 -17.43 -9.19 6.32
N ARG A 46 -17.12 -10.47 6.06
CA ARG A 46 -15.85 -10.88 5.45
C ARG A 46 -15.67 -10.34 4.03
N LEU A 47 -16.73 -10.37 3.22
CA LEU A 47 -16.75 -9.79 1.89
C LEU A 47 -16.63 -8.26 1.93
N PHE A 48 -17.29 -7.62 2.89
CA PHE A 48 -17.23 -6.17 3.05
C PHE A 48 -15.81 -5.70 3.39
N VAL A 49 -15.13 -6.39 4.30
CA VAL A 49 -13.73 -6.13 4.67
C VAL A 49 -12.78 -6.39 3.51
N ALA A 50 -12.96 -7.49 2.77
CA ALA A 50 -12.16 -7.77 1.58
C ALA A 50 -12.35 -6.71 0.49
N ALA A 51 -13.58 -6.21 0.31
CA ALA A 51 -13.88 -5.15 -0.66
C ALA A 51 -13.25 -3.81 -0.26
N THR A 52 -13.34 -3.40 1.01
CA THR A 52 -12.67 -2.17 1.48
C THR A 52 -11.15 -2.25 1.39
N ASP A 53 -10.56 -3.41 1.69
CA ASP A 53 -9.12 -3.61 1.53
C ASP A 53 -8.68 -3.53 0.06
N LEU A 54 -9.46 -4.12 -0.86
CA LEU A 54 -9.21 -4.04 -2.29
C LEU A 54 -9.33 -2.60 -2.82
N ILE A 55 -10.30 -1.83 -2.31
CA ILE A 55 -10.43 -0.40 -2.62
C ILE A 55 -9.21 0.38 -2.10
N ALA A 56 -8.77 0.11 -0.87
CA ALA A 56 -7.57 0.73 -0.31
C ALA A 56 -6.32 0.42 -1.16
N ALA A 57 -6.15 -0.83 -1.57
CA ALA A 57 -5.07 -1.24 -2.47
C ALA A 57 -5.16 -0.53 -3.83
N ALA A 58 -6.36 -0.38 -4.41
CA ALA A 58 -6.57 0.32 -5.67
C ALA A 58 -6.27 1.83 -5.57
N VAL A 59 -6.65 2.48 -4.46
CA VAL A 59 -6.31 3.88 -4.19
C VAL A 59 -4.81 4.04 -4.01
N LEU A 60 -4.16 3.14 -3.28
CA LEU A 60 -2.72 3.16 -3.05
C LEU A 60 -1.94 2.94 -4.36
N TRP A 61 -2.44 2.06 -5.22
CA TRP A 61 -1.95 1.87 -6.59
C TRP A 61 -2.14 3.13 -7.45
N LEU A 62 -3.30 3.79 -7.36
CA LEU A 62 -3.56 5.03 -8.09
C LEU A 62 -2.61 6.15 -7.64
N VAL A 63 -2.37 6.29 -6.33
CA VAL A 63 -1.40 7.24 -5.77
C VAL A 63 0.01 6.94 -6.25
N LEU A 64 0.42 5.66 -6.30
CA LEU A 64 1.69 5.25 -6.90
C LEU A 64 1.77 5.72 -8.37
N ARG A 65 0.70 5.49 -9.13
CA ARG A 65 0.64 5.85 -10.55
C ARG A 65 0.64 7.36 -10.80
N GLN A 66 0.00 8.14 -9.92
CA GLN A 66 -0.07 9.60 -10.03
C GLN A 66 1.22 10.28 -9.56
N LYS A 67 1.82 9.81 -8.46
CA LYS A 67 3.03 10.40 -7.88
C LYS A 67 4.30 10.05 -8.66
N PHE A 68 4.31 8.90 -9.32
CA PHE A 68 5.45 8.43 -10.12
C PHE A 68 5.11 8.33 -11.61
N ARG A 69 4.33 9.28 -12.17
CA ARG A 69 4.05 9.31 -13.62
C ARG A 69 5.36 9.16 -14.42
N LEU A 70 5.58 7.95 -14.94
CA LEU A 70 6.29 7.65 -16.18
C LEU A 70 5.46 8.18 -17.36
#